data_AF-A0A0B4K6Y3-F1
#
_entry.id   AF-A0A0B4K6Y3-F1
#
_cell.length_a   1.000
_cell.length_b   1.000
_cell.length_c   1.000
_cell.angle_alpha   90.00
_cell.angle_beta   90.00
_cell.angle_gamma   90.00
#
_symmetry.space_group_name_H-M   'P 1'
#
loop_
_entity.id
_entity.type
_entity.pdbx_description
1 polymer ?
#
loop_
_entity_poly.entity_id
_entity_poly.type
_entity_poly.pdbx_seq_one_letter_code
_entity_poly.pdbx_strand_id
1 'polypeptide(L)'
;MACVSCISGVAAGYLFMTSLSGVSEAVKIVWTTGSALYALSSLLLIIAVWKFIKWLAYPYMCMLLMAIAVYTMILQWLLKNLPAAVFSSVAISFIFLGVALNMTKSLEELRTSL
;
A
#
# COMPACT_ATOMS: atom_id res chain seq x y z
N MET A 1 0.38 -8.32 6.56
CA MET A 1 0.00 -7.03 5.94
C MET A 1 1.19 -6.35 5.28
N ALA A 2 2.16 -5.80 6.02
CA ALA A 2 3.23 -5.00 5.43
C ALA A 2 4.05 -5.71 4.32
N CYS A 3 4.37 -6.99 4.49
CA CYS A 3 5.04 -7.77 3.43
C CYS A 3 4.18 -7.90 2.16
N VAL A 4 2.88 -8.14 2.32
CA VAL A 4 1.92 -8.21 1.20
C VAL A 4 1.84 -6.85 0.50
N SER A 5 1.78 -5.77 1.27
CA SER A 5 1.79 -4.39 0.76
C SER A 5 3.08 -4.04 0.02
N CYS A 6 4.23 -4.52 0.49
CA CYS A 6 5.51 -4.34 -0.19
C CYS A 6 5.52 -5.06 -1.54
N ILE A 7 5.15 -6.34 -1.56
CA ILE A 7 5.13 -7.16 -2.78
C ILE A 7 4.09 -6.59 -3.77
N SER A 8 2.91 -6.20 -3.29
CA SER A 8 1.88 -5.61 -4.14
C SER A 8 2.31 -4.26 -4.72
N GLY A 9 2.98 -3.41 -3.96
CA GLY A 9 3.57 -2.16 -4.48
C GLY A 9 4.56 -2.41 -5.62
N VAL A 10 5.45 -3.38 -5.47
CA VAL A 10 6.41 -3.76 -6.54
C VAL A 10 5.68 -4.33 -7.76
N ALA A 11 4.74 -5.26 -7.55
CA ALA A 11 3.98 -5.89 -8.62
C ALA A 11 3.13 -4.88 -9.40
N ALA A 12 2.46 -3.96 -8.70
CA ALA A 12 1.69 -2.89 -9.33
C ALA A 12 2.60 -1.92 -10.11
N GLY A 13 3.78 -1.58 -9.58
CA GLY A 13 4.77 -0.77 -10.30
C GLY A 13 5.14 -1.39 -11.66
N TYR A 14 5.37 -2.70 -11.69
CA TYR A 14 5.60 -3.41 -12.96
C TYR A 14 4.37 -3.33 -13.89
N LEU A 15 3.17 -3.58 -13.37
CA LEU A 15 1.93 -3.54 -14.16
C LEU A 15 1.65 -2.13 -14.70
N PHE A 16 1.91 -1.07 -13.94
CA PHE A 16 1.73 0.31 -14.41
C PHE A 16 2.65 0.65 -15.59
N MET A 17 3.87 0.11 -15.61
CA MET A 17 4.78 0.29 -16.73
C MET A 17 4.36 -0.51 -17.97
N THR A 18 3.85 -1.73 -17.80
CA THR A 18 3.62 -2.66 -18.93
C THR A 18 2.19 -2.67 -19.49
N SER A 19 1.19 -2.41 -18.66
CA SER A 19 -0.22 -2.66 -19.01
C SER A 19 -1.00 -1.40 -19.40
N LEU A 20 -0.45 -0.21 -19.16
CA LEU A 20 -1.08 1.07 -19.52
C LEU A 20 -0.78 1.48 -20.97
N SER A 21 -1.19 0.67 -21.95
CA SER A 21 -1.08 1.03 -23.37
C SER A 21 -1.94 2.27 -23.69
N GLY A 22 -1.39 3.24 -24.45
CA GLY A 22 -2.11 4.46 -24.86
C GLY A 22 -2.11 5.59 -23.82
N VAL A 23 -1.62 5.33 -22.61
CA VAL A 23 -1.42 6.36 -21.57
C VAL A 23 -0.05 7.01 -21.77
N SER A 24 0.05 8.31 -21.50
CA SER A 24 1.32 9.04 -21.61
C SER A 24 2.39 8.51 -20.65
N GLU A 25 3.66 8.57 -21.07
CA GLU A 25 4.79 8.11 -20.26
C GLU A 25 4.86 8.82 -18.90
N ALA A 26 4.49 10.10 -18.82
CA ALA A 26 4.43 10.84 -17.58
C ALA A 26 3.49 10.20 -16.54
N VAL A 27 2.31 9.73 -16.98
CA VAL A 27 1.33 9.11 -16.08
C VAL A 27 1.82 7.75 -15.61
N LYS A 28 2.45 6.95 -16.48
CA LYS A 28 3.08 5.68 -16.09
C LYS A 28 4.15 5.89 -15.02
N ILE A 29 5.02 6.89 -15.21
CA ILE A 29 6.07 7.24 -14.24
C ILE A 29 5.47 7.64 -12.90
N VAL A 30 4.42 8.47 -12.88
CA VAL A 30 3.75 8.90 -11.64
C VAL A 30 3.19 7.71 -10.88
N TRP A 31 2.43 6.82 -11.54
CA TRP A 31 1.83 5.66 -10.86
C TRP A 31 2.87 4.64 -10.41
N THR A 32 3.92 4.44 -11.20
CA THR A 32 5.04 3.56 -10.83
C THR A 32 5.79 4.11 -9.63
N THR A 33 6.06 5.42 -9.60
CA THR A 33 6.73 6.10 -8.49
C THR A 33 5.87 6.05 -7.22
N GLY A 34 4.56 6.30 -7.33
CA GLY A 34 3.63 6.16 -6.21
C GLY A 34 3.60 4.74 -5.65
N SER A 35 3.67 3.74 -6.52
CA SER A 35 3.73 2.32 -6.12
C SER A 35 5.04 1.97 -5.42
N ALA A 36 6.16 2.52 -5.89
CA ALA A 36 7.47 2.37 -5.23
C ALA A 36 7.48 3.02 -3.84
N LEU A 37 6.89 4.22 -3.70
CA LEU A 37 6.73 4.88 -2.40
C LEU A 37 5.80 4.10 -1.46
N TYR A 38 4.76 3.45 -1.98
CA TYR A 38 3.89 2.57 -1.19
C TYR A 38 4.65 1.32 -0.70
N ALA A 39 5.49 0.72 -1.54
CA ALA A 39 6.36 -0.38 -1.12
C ALA A 39 7.37 0.06 -0.06
N LEU A 40 8.00 1.23 -0.24
CA LEU A 40 8.91 1.81 0.73
C LEU A 40 8.23 2.12 2.07
N SER A 41 7.03 2.71 2.05
CA SER A 41 6.28 2.99 3.28
C SER A 41 5.87 1.70 4.00
N SER A 42 5.62 0.62 3.26
CA SER A 42 5.39 -0.70 3.83
C SER A 42 6.63 -1.27 4.53
N LEU A 43 7.83 -1.04 3.99
CA LEU A 43 9.09 -1.37 4.67
C LEU A 43 9.29 -0.53 5.93
N LEU A 44 8.98 0.78 5.87
CA LEU A 44 9.02 1.65 7.05
C LEU A 44 8.07 1.16 8.15
N LEU A 45 6.89 0.64 7.79
CA LEU A 45 5.98 0.04 8.76
C LEU A 45 6.59 -1.21 9.43
N ILE A 46 7.30 -2.07 8.69
CA ILE A 46 8.00 -3.23 9.27
C ILE A 46 9.03 -2.75 10.31
N ILE A 47 9.81 -1.72 9.95
CA ILE A 47 10.81 -1.14 10.85
C ILE A 47 10.14 -0.47 12.05
N ALA A 48 9.01 0.24 11.86
CA ALA A 48 8.25 0.88 12.93
C ALA A 48 7.84 -0.12 14.00
N VAL A 49 7.35 -1.29 13.58
CA VAL A 49 6.93 -2.37 14.48
C VAL A 49 8.13 -2.98 15.17
N TRP A 50 9.20 -3.27 14.42
CA TRP A 50 10.37 -3.95 14.98
C TRP A 50 11.17 -3.08 15.95
N LYS A 51 11.20 -1.75 15.75
CA LYS A 51 11.91 -0.79 16.59
C LYS A 51 11.01 -0.05 17.59
N PHE A 52 9.72 -0.35 17.61
CA PHE A 52 8.72 0.34 18.44
C PHE A 52 8.65 1.87 18.22
N ILE A 53 8.83 2.33 16.98
CA ILE A 53 8.83 3.75 16.63
C ILE A 53 7.55 4.10 15.86
N LYS A 54 6.53 4.60 16.57
CA LYS A 54 5.20 4.90 16.01
C LYS A 54 5.20 5.84 14.80
N TRP A 55 6.10 6.84 14.78
CA TRP A 55 6.15 7.85 13.72
C TRP A 55 6.46 7.25 12.33
N LEU A 56 7.15 6.11 12.27
CA LEU A 56 7.44 5.42 11.01
C LEU A 56 6.22 4.70 10.41
N ALA A 57 5.14 4.52 11.17
CA ALA A 57 3.91 3.90 10.67
C ALA A 57 3.02 4.89 9.89
N TYR A 58 3.11 6.20 10.17
CA TYR A 58 2.25 7.20 9.53
C TYR A 58 2.42 7.32 8.00
N PRO A 59 3.64 7.25 7.42
CA PRO A 59 3.80 7.23 5.97
C PRO A 59 3.01 6.10 5.30
N TYR A 60 2.95 4.92 5.91
CA TYR A 60 2.14 3.82 5.39
C TYR A 60 0.65 4.15 5.41
N MET A 61 0.15 4.73 6.52
CA MET A 61 -1.25 5.12 6.64
C MET A 61 -1.67 6.15 5.59
N CYS A 62 -0.84 7.16 5.34
CA CYS A 62 -1.10 8.15 4.29
C CYS A 62 -1.13 7.51 2.89
N MET A 63 -0.24 6.54 2.66
CA MET A 63 -0.15 5.83 1.38
C MET A 63 -1.21 4.73 1.21
N LEU A 64 -2.14 4.54 2.16
CA LEU A 64 -3.29 3.64 1.95
C LEU A 64 -4.28 4.14 0.89
N LEU A 65 -4.29 5.45 0.60
CA LEU A 65 -4.98 5.97 -0.57
C LEU A 65 -4.36 5.44 -1.87
N MET A 66 -3.03 5.41 -1.94
CA MET A 66 -2.28 4.82 -3.06
C MET A 66 -2.48 3.30 -3.13
N ALA A 67 -2.71 2.63 -2.00
CA ALA A 67 -3.02 1.20 -1.97
C ALA A 67 -4.26 0.85 -2.79
N ILE A 68 -5.26 1.74 -2.86
CA ILE A 68 -6.46 1.52 -3.70
C ILE A 68 -6.05 1.39 -5.17
N ALA A 69 -5.18 2.28 -5.67
CA ALA A 69 -4.69 2.22 -7.05
C ALA A 69 -3.82 0.96 -7.29
N VAL A 70 -2.92 0.64 -6.34
CA VAL A 70 -2.06 -0.55 -6.39
C VAL A 70 -2.89 -1.83 -6.49
N TYR A 71 -3.85 -2.03 -5.59
CA TYR A 71 -4.71 -3.21 -5.61
C TYR A 71 -5.66 -3.21 -6.80
N THR A 72 -6.16 -2.04 -7.24
CA THR A 72 -7.05 -1.98 -8.40
C THR A 72 -6.31 -2.46 -9.64
N MET A 73 -5.06 -2.03 -9.83
CA MET A 73 -4.25 -2.47 -10.96
C MET A 73 -4.01 -3.98 -10.97
N ILE A 74 -3.65 -4.55 -9.81
CA ILE A 74 -3.41 -6.00 -9.67
C ILE A 74 -4.71 -6.79 -9.88
N LEU A 75 -5.80 -6.38 -9.24
CA LEU A 75 -7.07 -7.09 -9.31
C LEU A 75 -7.75 -6.91 -10.66
N GLN A 76 -7.60 -5.76 -11.32
CA GLN A 76 -8.06 -5.58 -12.70
C GLN A 76 -7.28 -6.51 -13.64
N TRP A 77 -5.97 -6.64 -13.43
CA TRP A 77 -5.16 -7.57 -14.21
C TRP A 77 -5.60 -9.03 -14.00
N LEU A 78 -5.97 -9.42 -12.78
CA LEU A 78 -6.40 -10.78 -12.43
C LEU A 78 -7.85 -11.09 -12.83
N LEU A 79 -8.79 -10.23 -12.46
CA LEU A 79 -10.24 -10.45 -12.57
C LEU A 79 -10.80 -9.97 -13.91
N LYS A 80 -10.06 -9.12 -14.65
CA LYS A 80 -10.51 -8.45 -15.88
C LYS A 80 -11.85 -7.71 -15.75
N ASN A 81 -12.24 -7.37 -14.51
CA ASN A 81 -13.46 -6.66 -14.17
C ASN A 81 -13.12 -5.45 -13.29
N LEU A 82 -13.18 -4.26 -13.87
CA LEU A 82 -12.77 -3.03 -13.21
C LEU A 82 -13.65 -2.70 -11.98
N PRO A 83 -14.99 -2.71 -12.05
CA PRO A 83 -15.83 -2.49 -10.86
C PRO A 83 -15.51 -3.41 -9.68
N ALA A 84 -15.37 -4.70 -9.93
CA ALA A 84 -15.04 -5.68 -8.90
C ALA A 84 -13.65 -5.44 -8.29
N ALA A 85 -12.68 -5.09 -9.14
CA ALA A 85 -11.32 -4.75 -8.72
C ALA A 85 -11.30 -3.52 -7.82
N VAL A 86 -11.99 -2.44 -8.20
CA VAL A 86 -12.07 -1.20 -7.42
C VAL A 86 -12.73 -1.46 -6.07
N PHE A 87 -13.90 -2.12 -6.04
CA PHE A 87 -14.62 -2.40 -4.81
C PHE A 87 -13.77 -3.24 -3.83
N SER A 88 -13.14 -4.30 -4.34
CA SER A 88 -12.26 -5.16 -3.55
C SER A 88 -11.04 -4.40 -3.02
N SER A 89 -10.46 -3.51 -3.84
CA SER A 89 -9.30 -2.71 -3.45
C SER A 89 -9.62 -1.74 -2.32
N VAL A 90 -10.78 -1.08 -2.39
CA VAL A 90 -11.27 -0.22 -1.31
C VAL A 90 -11.44 -1.03 -0.03
N ALA A 91 -12.09 -2.19 -0.09
CA ALA A 91 -12.29 -3.05 1.06
C ALA A 91 -10.95 -3.49 1.71
N ILE A 92 -9.98 -3.93 0.90
CA ILE A 92 -8.63 -4.30 1.37
C ILE A 92 -7.95 -3.11 2.07
N SER A 93 -8.01 -1.92 1.46
CA SER A 93 -7.41 -0.71 2.03
C SER A 93 -8.02 -0.32 3.37
N PHE A 94 -9.34 -0.43 3.55
CA PHE A 94 -10.00 -0.18 4.84
C PHE A 94 -9.61 -1.20 5.91
N ILE A 95 -9.50 -2.48 5.56
CA ILE A 95 -9.00 -3.51 6.48
C ILE A 95 -7.56 -3.17 6.92
N PHE A 96 -6.70 -2.80 5.97
CA PHE A 96 -5.31 -2.46 6.27
C PHE A 96 -5.18 -1.16 7.09
N LEU A 97 -6.08 -0.19 6.87
CA LEU A 97 -6.17 1.01 7.70
C LEU A 97 -6.52 0.65 9.14
N GLY A 98 -7.56 -0.17 9.34
CA GLY A 98 -7.97 -0.63 10.67
C GLY A 98 -6.84 -1.36 11.40
N VAL A 99 -6.14 -2.26 10.71
CA VAL A 99 -4.99 -2.98 11.27
C VAL A 99 -3.86 -2.00 11.62
N ALA A 100 -3.53 -1.06 10.74
CA ALA A 100 -2.48 -0.07 11.00
C ALA A 100 -2.80 0.81 12.21
N LEU A 101 -4.05 1.27 12.35
CA LEU A 101 -4.51 2.07 13.50
C LEU A 101 -4.39 1.28 14.81
N ASN A 102 -4.83 0.01 14.79
CA ASN A 102 -4.70 -0.87 15.95
C ASN A 102 -3.23 -1.09 16.33
N MET A 103 -2.36 -1.33 15.33
CA MET A 103 -0.92 -1.50 15.56
C MET A 103 -0.28 -0.24 16.17
N THR A 104 -0.64 0.96 15.72
CA THR A 104 -0.11 2.19 16.31
C THR A 104 -0.54 2.38 17.77
N LYS A 105 -1.76 1.98 18.12
CA LYS A 105 -2.23 2.01 19.50
C LYS A 105 -1.45 1.02 20.37
N SER A 106 -1.29 -0.22 19.93
CA SER A 106 -0.50 -1.22 20.66
C SER A 106 0.96 -0.82 20.82
N LEU A 107 1.57 -0.19 19.80
CA LEU A 107 2.94 0.33 19.89
C LEU A 107 3.09 1.43 20.95
N GLU A 108 2.06 2.25 21.15
CA GLU A 108 2.04 3.27 22.19
C GLU A 108 1.96 2.64 23.59
N GLU A 109 1.06 1.67 23.78
CA GLU A 109 0.92 0.92 25.03
C GLU A 109 2.21 0.17 25.41
N LEU A 110 2.82 -0.54 24.45
CA LEU A 110 4.09 -1.25 24.64
C LEU A 110 5.23 -0.30 25.03
N ARG A 111 5.32 0.87 24.39
CA ARG A 111 6.33 1.86 24.71
C ARG A 111 6.15 2.47 26.09
N THR A 112 4.90 2.63 26.56
CA THR A 112 4.64 3.10 27.93
C THR A 112 4.88 2.05 29.01
N SER A 113 4.91 0.77 28.64
CA SER A 113 5.17 -0.35 29.56
C SER A 113 6.66 -0.72 29.71
N LEU A 114 7.52 -0.22 28.82
CA LEU A 114 8.97 -0.40 28.81
C LEU A 114 9.67 0.80 29.46
#